data_AF-A0A8T7H6T0-F1
#
_entry.id   AF-A0A8T7H6T0-F1
#
_cell.length_a   1.000
_cell.length_b   1.000
_cell.length_c   1.000
_cell.angle_alpha   90.00
_cell.angle_beta   90.00
_cell.angle_gamma   90.00
#
_symmetry.space_group_name_H-M   'P 1'
#
loop_
_entity.id
_entity.type
_entity.pdbx_description
1 polymer ?
#
loop_
_entity_poly.entity_id
_entity_poly.type
_entity_poly.pdbx_seq_one_letter_code
_entity_poly.pdbx_strand_id
1 'polypeptide(L)' 'MEKQKLCPICGNNNVVYNEERDELICRDCSNIQPKIVEE' A
#
# COMPACT_ATOMS: atom_id res chain seq x y z
N MET A 1 -3.55 14.74 -11.26
CA MET A 1 -2.87 13.44 -11.46
C MET A 1 -2.79 12.77 -10.09
N GLU A 2 -3.70 11.84 -9.81
CA GLU A 2 -3.64 11.04 -8.57
C GLU A 2 -2.42 10.13 -8.65
N LYS A 3 -1.48 10.26 -7.69
CA LYS A 3 -0.35 9.34 -7.59
C LYS A 3 -0.91 7.96 -7.23
N GLN A 4 -1.07 7.08 -8.22
CA GLN A 4 -1.40 5.68 -7.97
C GLN A 4 -0.29 5.10 -7.09
N LYS A 5 -0.65 4.65 -5.88
CA LYS A 5 0.29 3.96 -4.99
C LYS A 5 0.57 2.57 -5.58
N LEU A 6 1.66 2.47 -6.32
CA LEU A 6 2.21 1.19 -6.75
C LEU A 6 2.88 0.50 -5.55
N CYS A 7 2.73 -0.82 -5.46
CA CYS A 7 3.47 -1.62 -4.50
C CYS A 7 4.97 -1.52 -4.84
N PRO A 8 5.84 -1.14 -3.89
CA PRO A 8 7.28 -1.04 -4.15
C PRO A 8 7.96 -2.39 -4.37
N ILE A 9 7.30 -3.51 -4.03
CA ILE A 9 7.88 -4.87 -4.14
C ILE A 9 7.58 -5.50 -5.49
N CYS A 10 6.33 -5.50 -5.92
CA CYS A 10 5.92 -6.12 -7.18
C CYS A 10 5.59 -5.12 -8.30
N GLY A 11 5.58 -3.82 -8.01
CA GLY A 11 5.20 -2.77 -8.97
C GLY A 11 3.71 -2.71 -9.31
N ASN A 12 2.88 -3.56 -8.69
CA ASN A 12 1.45 -3.64 -9.02
C ASN A 12 0.64 -2.58 -8.26
N ASN A 13 -0.47 -2.11 -8.83
CA ASN A 13 -1.31 -1.06 -8.24
C ASN A 13 -2.43 -1.61 -7.33
N ASN A 14 -2.47 -2.92 -7.12
CA ASN A 14 -3.46 -3.60 -6.30
C ASN A 14 -3.10 -3.52 -4.80
N VAL A 15 -3.02 -2.29 -4.31
CA VAL A 15 -2.71 -1.96 -2.91
C VAL A 15 -4.00 -1.50 -2.24
N VAL A 16 -4.41 -2.22 -1.20
CA VAL A 16 -5.57 -1.88 -0.36
C VAL A 16 -5.10 -1.30 0.97
N TYR A 17 -5.90 -0.40 1.52
CA TYR A 17 -5.65 0.15 2.85
C TYR A 17 -6.48 -0.62 3.88
N ASN A 18 -5.82 -1.07 4.93
CA ASN A 18 -6.42 -1.67 6.11
C ASN A 18 -6.49 -0.61 7.21
N GLU A 19 -7.69 -0.06 7.41
CA GLU A 19 -7.98 0.96 8.41
C GLU A 19 -7.86 0.46 9.86
N GLU A 20 -8.10 -0.83 10.12
CA GLU A 20 -8.03 -1.40 11.47
C GLU A 20 -6.61 -1.37 12.04
N ARG A 21 -5.61 -1.48 11.16
CA ARG A 21 -4.19 -1.58 11.50
C ARG A 21 -3.35 -0.43 10.93
N ASP A 22 -4.00 0.54 10.30
CA ASP A 22 -3.39 1.67 9.61
C ASP A 22 -2.24 1.25 8.65
N GLU A 23 -2.48 0.18 7.88
CA GLU A 23 -1.46 -0.44 7.01
C GLU A 23 -1.93 -0.52 5.55
N LEU A 24 -0.98 -0.53 4.62
CA LEU A 24 -1.21 -0.73 3.19
C LEU A 24 -0.79 -2.15 2.83
N ILE A 25 -1.71 -2.92 2.26
CA ILE A 25 -1.50 -4.31 1.90
C ILE A 25 -1.59 -4.44 0.39
N CYS A 26 -0.54 -4.95 -0.25
CA CYS A 26 -0.62 -5.35 -1.66
C CYS A 26 -1.27 -6.72 -1.78
N ARG A 27 -2.40 -6.83 -2.49
CA ARG A 27 -3.12 -8.11 -2.66
C ARG A 27 -2.37 -9.12 -3.54
N ASP A 28 -1.46 -8.66 -4.39
CA ASP A 28 -0.70 -9.51 -5.30
C ASP A 28 0.49 -10.20 -4.63
N CYS A 29 1.35 -9.44 -3.96
CA CYS A 29 2.54 -9.99 -3.30
C CYS A 29 2.38 -10.17 -1.79
N SER A 30 1.20 -9.82 -1.24
CA SER A 30 0.92 -9.82 0.21
C SER A 30 1.91 -9.00 1.04
N ASN A 31 2.59 -8.03 0.41
CA ASN A 31 3.48 -7.10 1.10
C ASN A 31 2.66 -6.11 1.93
N ILE A 32 3.06 -5.93 3.18
CA ILE A 32 2.43 -5.03 4.14
C ILE A 32 3.38 -3.86 4.37
N GLN A 33 2.89 -2.64 4.21
CA GLN A 33 3.62 -1.41 4.48
C GLN A 33 2.86 -0.61 5.53
N PRO A 34 3.52 -0.11 6.59
CA PRO A 34 2.86 0.84 7.48
C PRO A 34 2.49 2.09 6.67
N LYS A 35 1.36 2.72 7.00
CA LYS A 35 1.04 4.03 6.45
C LYS A 35 2.11 4.99 6.96
N ILE A 36 3.01 5.41 6.07
CA ILE A 36 3.90 6.53 6.34
C ILE A 36 2.97 7.75 6.45
N VAL A 37 2.62 8.11 7.67
CA VAL A 37 2.16 9.47 7.99
C VAL A 37 3.37 10.35 7.73
N GLU A 38 3.40 11.02 6.58
CA GLU A 38 4.29 12.16 6.39
C GLU A 38 3.86 13.23 7.42
N GLU A 39 4.70 13.44 8.44
CA GLU A 39 4.62 14.56 9.39
C GLU A 39 4.91 15.89 8.70
#